data_AF-A0A2R7T8B7-F1
#
_entry.id   AF-A0A2R7T8B7-F1
#
_cell.length_a   1.000
_cell.length_b   1.000
_cell.length_c   1.000
_cell.angle_alpha   90.00
_cell.angle_beta   90.00
_cell.angle_gamma   90.00
#
_symmetry.space_group_name_H-M   'P 1'
#
loop_
_entity.id
_entity.type
_entity.pdbx_description
1 polymer ?
#
loop_
_entity_poly.entity_id
_entity_poly.type
_entity_poly.pdbx_seq_one_letter_code
_entity_poly.pdbx_strand_id
1 'polypeptide(L)'
;TKMLADDPHFGPYMSIPGKDNGFDIEGLAVHGRRLLLGLRGPVLRGWAALLEVEIDARDDHLRLAPLDNSGSLFRKHFLQLDGMGVRDLHFSGDDLFILAGPTMVLDGEIRLFKWPCAKPQLTANREPVRFVPALTESVALPHGRGVNRAEAVCDLPPELAGDKPSWLVLYDAPGPNRRDGEHAVFGDLLQHG
;
A
#
# COMPACT_ATOMS: atom_id res chain seq x y z
N THR A 1 -15.79 -4.47 -7.98
CA THR A 1 -15.85 -5.18 -6.69
C THR A 1 -16.83 -6.35 -6.62
N LYS A 2 -17.66 -6.66 -7.65
CA LYS A 2 -18.65 -7.76 -7.60
C LYS A 2 -18.10 -9.10 -7.08
N MET A 3 -16.89 -9.47 -7.51
CA MET A 3 -16.24 -10.71 -7.06
C MET A 3 -15.92 -10.76 -5.56
N LEU A 4 -15.74 -9.61 -4.92
CA LEU A 4 -15.43 -9.53 -3.50
C LEU A 4 -16.69 -9.56 -2.62
N ALA A 5 -17.88 -9.38 -3.20
CA ALA A 5 -19.14 -9.35 -2.45
C ALA A 5 -19.40 -10.66 -1.69
N ASP A 6 -19.04 -11.78 -2.31
CA ASP A 6 -19.18 -13.12 -1.72
C ASP A 6 -17.87 -13.65 -1.10
N ASP A 7 -16.81 -12.84 -1.07
CA ASP A 7 -15.54 -13.26 -0.46
C ASP A 7 -15.67 -13.30 1.07
N PRO A 8 -15.25 -14.38 1.75
CA PRO A 8 -15.44 -14.53 3.19
C PRO A 8 -14.66 -13.51 4.03
N HIS A 9 -13.59 -12.90 3.51
CA HIS A 9 -12.81 -11.90 4.23
C HIS A 9 -13.28 -10.47 3.95
N PHE A 10 -13.75 -10.18 2.73
CA PHE A 10 -14.07 -8.79 2.32
C PHE A 10 -15.55 -8.52 2.14
N GLY A 11 -16.35 -9.52 1.77
CA GLY A 11 -17.80 -9.40 1.58
C GLY A 11 -18.51 -8.68 2.72
N PRO A 12 -18.27 -9.07 4.00
CA PRO A 12 -18.88 -8.41 5.16
C PRO A 12 -18.54 -6.92 5.29
N TYR A 13 -17.45 -6.45 4.69
CA TYR A 13 -16.94 -5.08 4.79
C TYR A 13 -17.29 -4.20 3.59
N MET A 14 -17.93 -4.76 2.55
CA MET A 14 -18.29 -4.04 1.33
C MET A 14 -19.39 -2.99 1.53
N SER A 15 -20.20 -3.13 2.57
CA SER A 15 -21.27 -2.17 2.93
C SER A 15 -20.86 -1.16 4.00
N ILE A 16 -19.68 -1.33 4.60
CA ILE A 16 -19.14 -0.46 5.62
C ILE A 16 -18.40 0.69 4.92
N PRO A 17 -18.57 1.95 5.36
CA PRO A 17 -17.79 3.06 4.82
C PRO A 17 -16.29 2.81 4.98
N GLY A 18 -15.49 3.17 3.96
CA GLY A 18 -14.04 2.97 4.00
C GLY A 18 -13.40 3.55 5.26
N LYS A 19 -13.82 4.74 5.69
CA LYS A 19 -13.29 5.44 6.88
C LYS A 19 -13.63 4.76 8.22
N ASP A 20 -14.54 3.78 8.20
CA ASP A 20 -14.95 2.97 9.35
C ASP A 20 -14.43 1.53 9.24
N ASN A 21 -13.22 1.35 8.67
CA ASN A 21 -12.60 0.05 8.38
C ASN A 21 -13.36 -0.79 7.34
N GLY A 22 -14.19 -0.15 6.51
CA GLY A 22 -14.77 -0.79 5.32
C GLY A 22 -13.77 -1.00 4.20
N PHE A 23 -14.20 -1.62 3.10
CA PHE A 23 -13.34 -1.86 1.93
C PHE A 23 -12.84 -0.54 1.33
N ASP A 24 -11.52 -0.34 1.36
CA ASP A 24 -10.89 0.85 0.81
C ASP A 24 -9.47 0.55 0.29
N ILE A 25 -9.22 0.93 -0.95
CA ILE A 25 -7.93 0.74 -1.63
C ILE A 25 -7.23 2.10 -1.65
N GLU A 26 -6.06 2.18 -1.02
CA GLU A 26 -5.20 3.37 -1.06
C GLU A 26 -3.86 3.07 -1.72
N GLY A 27 -3.30 1.89 -1.48
CA GLY A 27 -2.01 1.50 -2.04
C GLY A 27 -2.10 0.86 -3.42
N LEU A 28 -1.13 1.16 -4.29
CA LEU A 28 -1.03 0.60 -5.63
C LEU A 28 0.42 0.33 -6.02
N ALA A 29 0.76 -0.89 -6.41
CA ALA A 29 2.07 -1.18 -6.99
C ALA A 29 1.97 -2.13 -8.17
N VAL A 30 2.81 -1.90 -9.19
CA VAL A 30 2.83 -2.66 -10.43
C VAL A 30 4.06 -3.56 -10.49
N HIS A 31 3.85 -4.83 -10.85
CA HIS A 31 4.91 -5.80 -11.11
C HIS A 31 4.61 -6.53 -12.43
N GLY A 32 5.17 -6.00 -13.52
CA GLY A 32 4.85 -6.48 -14.87
C GLY A 32 3.37 -6.26 -15.18
N ARG A 33 2.62 -7.35 -15.45
CA ARG A 33 1.16 -7.31 -15.64
C ARG A 33 0.36 -7.44 -14.34
N ARG A 34 1.03 -7.72 -13.22
CA ARG A 34 0.39 -7.88 -11.92
C ARG A 34 0.27 -6.54 -11.23
N LEU A 35 -0.86 -6.36 -10.59
CA LEU A 35 -1.20 -5.20 -9.78
C LEU A 35 -1.39 -5.67 -8.34
N LEU A 36 -0.74 -4.97 -7.41
CA LEU A 36 -1.01 -5.08 -5.98
C LEU A 36 -1.90 -3.92 -5.57
N LEU A 37 -3.03 -4.24 -4.95
CA LEU A 37 -3.97 -3.29 -4.37
C LEU A 37 -3.88 -3.38 -2.85
N GLY A 38 -3.32 -2.34 -2.24
CA GLY A 38 -3.18 -2.21 -0.80
C GLY A 38 -4.44 -1.69 -0.16
N LEU A 39 -4.98 -2.45 0.79
CA LEU A 39 -6.20 -2.06 1.49
C LEU A 39 -5.85 -1.25 2.74
N ARG A 40 -6.38 -0.03 2.82
CA ARG A 40 -6.47 0.69 4.10
C ARG A 40 -7.41 -0.03 5.04
N GLY A 41 -8.53 -0.51 4.51
CA GLY A 41 -9.52 -1.30 5.24
C GLY A 41 -10.12 -2.38 4.35
N PRO A 42 -10.53 -3.52 4.92
CA PRO A 42 -10.53 -3.82 6.35
C PRO A 42 -9.17 -4.33 6.85
N VAL A 43 -8.81 -3.97 8.09
CA VAL A 43 -7.80 -4.71 8.88
C VAL A 43 -8.52 -5.76 9.73
N LEU A 44 -8.08 -7.02 9.61
CA LEU A 44 -8.75 -8.20 10.17
C LEU A 44 -7.90 -8.81 11.29
N ARG A 45 -8.31 -8.63 12.55
CA ARG A 45 -7.55 -9.10 13.74
C ARG A 45 -6.06 -8.70 13.71
N GLY A 46 -5.79 -7.46 13.27
CA GLY A 46 -4.43 -6.92 13.15
C GLY A 46 -3.75 -7.15 11.80
N TRP A 47 -4.34 -7.94 10.90
CA TRP A 47 -3.78 -8.21 9.58
C TRP A 47 -4.31 -7.24 8.53
N ALA A 48 -3.40 -6.53 7.87
CA ALA A 48 -3.72 -5.76 6.67
C ALA A 48 -3.82 -6.68 5.46
N ALA A 49 -4.49 -6.23 4.40
CA ALA A 49 -4.69 -7.00 3.20
C ALA A 49 -4.09 -6.33 1.96
N LEU A 50 -3.48 -7.15 1.11
CA LEU A 50 -3.16 -6.85 -0.28
C LEU A 50 -3.95 -7.78 -1.19
N LEU A 51 -4.52 -7.25 -2.25
CA LEU A 51 -5.04 -8.04 -3.37
C LEU A 51 -4.00 -8.06 -4.49
N GLU A 52 -3.61 -9.25 -4.92
CA GLU A 52 -2.83 -9.45 -6.14
C GLU A 52 -3.80 -9.80 -7.26
N VAL A 53 -3.76 -9.04 -8.36
CA VAL A 53 -4.55 -9.30 -9.57
C VAL A 53 -3.66 -9.20 -10.80
N GLU A 54 -4.04 -9.88 -11.88
CA GLU A 54 -3.42 -9.65 -13.19
C GLU A 54 -4.37 -8.83 -14.05
N ILE A 55 -3.81 -7.88 -14.80
CA ILE A 55 -4.56 -6.99 -15.68
C ILE A 55 -4.24 -7.28 -17.15
N ASP A 56 -5.28 -7.27 -17.97
CA ASP A 56 -5.21 -7.23 -19.42
C ASP A 56 -5.78 -5.90 -19.91
N ALA A 57 -4.94 -5.11 -20.58
CA ALA A 57 -5.36 -3.88 -21.25
C ALA A 57 -5.89 -4.27 -22.64
N ARG A 58 -7.19 -4.04 -22.87
CA ARG A 58 -7.83 -4.23 -24.17
C ARG A 58 -8.61 -2.98 -24.53
N ASP A 59 -8.26 -2.40 -25.67
CA ASP A 59 -8.77 -1.09 -26.10
C ASP A 59 -8.57 -0.07 -24.97
N ASP A 60 -9.62 0.66 -24.59
CA ASP A 60 -9.60 1.67 -23.52
C ASP A 60 -10.00 1.10 -22.14
N HIS A 61 -9.92 -0.23 -21.96
CA HIS A 61 -10.37 -0.90 -20.74
C HIS A 61 -9.32 -1.83 -20.12
N LEU A 62 -9.27 -1.81 -18.79
CA LEU A 62 -8.54 -2.78 -17.98
C LEU A 62 -9.50 -3.92 -17.55
N ARG A 63 -9.08 -5.17 -17.76
CA ARG A 63 -9.83 -6.35 -17.34
C ARG A 63 -8.97 -7.25 -16.46
N LEU A 64 -9.59 -7.89 -15.48
CA LEU A 64 -8.93 -8.95 -14.72
C LEU A 64 -8.61 -10.12 -15.65
N ALA A 65 -7.39 -10.64 -15.53
CA ALA A 65 -6.92 -11.86 -16.17
C ALA A 65 -6.65 -12.95 -15.12
N PRO A 66 -6.72 -14.23 -15.50
CA PRO A 66 -6.25 -15.32 -14.65
C PRO A 66 -4.79 -15.12 -14.24
N LEU A 67 -4.50 -15.26 -12.95
CA LEU A 67 -3.15 -15.22 -12.39
C LEU A 67 -2.32 -16.46 -12.73
N ASP A 68 -2.99 -17.55 -13.09
CA ASP A 68 -2.40 -18.83 -13.47
C ASP A 68 -3.44 -19.73 -14.18
N ASN A 69 -3.01 -20.95 -14.53
CA ASN A 69 -3.82 -21.94 -15.23
C ASN A 69 -5.02 -22.47 -14.41
N SER A 70 -5.11 -22.19 -13.11
CA SER A 70 -6.28 -22.56 -12.29
C SER A 70 -7.50 -21.65 -12.56
N GLY A 71 -7.29 -20.51 -13.23
CA GLY A 71 -8.35 -19.55 -13.50
C GLY A 71 -8.59 -18.54 -12.37
N SER A 72 -7.79 -18.56 -11.29
CA SER A 72 -7.94 -17.60 -10.19
C SER A 72 -7.69 -16.16 -10.67
N LEU A 73 -8.64 -15.26 -10.40
CA LEU A 73 -8.55 -13.85 -10.82
C LEU A 73 -7.92 -12.94 -9.76
N PHE A 74 -7.78 -13.40 -8.52
CA PHE A 74 -7.10 -12.66 -7.47
C PHE A 74 -6.51 -13.59 -6.40
N ARG A 75 -5.48 -13.11 -5.70
CA ARG A 75 -4.96 -13.73 -4.48
C ARG A 75 -4.94 -12.71 -3.35
N LYS A 76 -5.01 -13.20 -2.12
CA LYS A 76 -5.02 -12.40 -0.90
C LYS A 76 -3.72 -12.59 -0.15
N HIS A 77 -3.04 -11.49 0.17
CA HIS A 77 -1.87 -11.51 1.06
C HIS A 77 -2.22 -10.73 2.32
N PHE A 78 -2.22 -11.41 3.46
CA PHE A 78 -2.44 -10.82 4.77
C PHE A 78 -1.10 -10.48 5.41
N LEU A 79 -0.88 -9.21 5.70
CA LEU A 79 0.39 -8.68 6.19
C LEU A 79 0.29 -8.29 7.67
N GLN A 80 1.34 -8.59 8.43
CA GLN A 80 1.48 -8.05 9.79
C GLN A 80 2.05 -6.62 9.71
N LEU A 81 1.18 -5.63 9.88
CA LEU A 81 1.52 -4.20 9.89
C LEU A 81 1.17 -3.56 11.23
N ASP A 82 1.31 -4.30 12.33
CA ASP A 82 0.97 -3.84 13.70
C ASP A 82 -0.46 -3.28 13.83
N GLY A 83 -1.41 -3.85 13.08
CA GLY A 83 -2.80 -3.40 13.05
C GLY A 83 -3.09 -2.16 12.20
N MET A 84 -2.09 -1.65 11.47
CA MET A 84 -2.26 -0.58 10.49
C MET A 84 -2.77 -1.09 9.15
N GLY A 85 -3.47 -0.23 8.41
CA GLY A 85 -3.87 -0.47 7.02
C GLY A 85 -2.84 0.07 6.04
N VAL A 86 -2.89 -0.40 4.80
CA VAL A 86 -2.00 0.07 3.73
C VAL A 86 -2.46 1.45 3.25
N ARG A 87 -1.50 2.37 3.12
CA ARG A 87 -1.67 3.73 2.58
C ARG A 87 -1.09 3.85 1.17
N ASP A 88 0.10 3.31 0.99
CA ASP A 88 0.80 3.35 -0.30
C ASP A 88 1.74 2.14 -0.45
N LEU A 89 2.12 1.84 -1.69
CA LEU A 89 2.98 0.71 -2.04
C LEU A 89 4.05 1.17 -3.04
N HIS A 90 5.31 0.90 -2.72
CA HIS A 90 6.43 1.26 -3.59
C HIS A 90 7.40 0.10 -3.77
N PHE A 91 7.66 -0.29 -5.02
CA PHE A 91 8.71 -1.28 -5.30
C PHE A 91 10.05 -0.58 -5.44
N SER A 92 11.07 -1.14 -4.79
CA SER A 92 12.47 -0.79 -5.03
C SER A 92 13.29 -2.05 -5.19
N GLY A 93 13.90 -2.23 -6.36
CA GLY A 93 14.50 -3.51 -6.74
C GLY A 93 13.47 -4.63 -6.66
N ASP A 94 13.77 -5.68 -5.88
CA ASP A 94 12.87 -6.81 -5.62
C ASP A 94 12.03 -6.67 -4.35
N ASP A 95 12.28 -5.64 -3.56
CA ASP A 95 11.63 -5.38 -2.29
C ASP A 95 10.36 -4.53 -2.49
N LEU A 96 9.32 -4.80 -1.68
CA LEU A 96 8.12 -3.97 -1.61
C LEU A 96 8.13 -3.18 -0.31
N PHE A 97 8.05 -1.86 -0.43
CA PHE A 97 7.88 -0.93 0.67
C PHE A 97 6.40 -0.59 0.82
N ILE A 98 5.91 -0.60 2.05
CA ILE A 98 4.49 -0.48 2.38
C ILE A 98 4.36 0.67 3.37
N LEU A 99 3.80 1.78 2.92
CA LEU A 99 3.39 2.84 3.82
C LEU A 99 2.12 2.37 4.52
N ALA A 100 2.12 2.39 5.85
CA ALA A 100 1.00 1.92 6.64
C ALA A 100 0.64 2.95 7.73
N GLY A 101 -0.65 3.04 8.03
CA GLY A 101 -1.16 3.93 9.07
C GLY A 101 -2.55 3.54 9.56
N PRO A 102 -3.19 4.37 10.41
CA PRO A 102 -4.47 4.04 11.03
C PRO A 102 -5.58 3.78 10.02
N THR A 103 -6.49 2.86 10.30
CA THR A 103 -7.61 2.57 9.37
C THR A 103 -8.81 3.48 9.56
N MET A 104 -8.82 4.33 10.58
CA MET A 104 -9.96 5.18 10.93
C MET A 104 -9.48 6.63 11.15
N VAL A 105 -10.38 7.50 11.61
CA VAL A 105 -10.13 8.94 11.88
C VAL A 105 -9.16 9.16 13.05
N LEU A 106 -8.73 8.11 13.73
CA LEU A 106 -7.78 8.24 14.83
C LEU A 106 -6.41 8.64 14.29
N ASP A 107 -5.80 9.60 14.97
CA ASP A 107 -4.37 9.83 14.87
C ASP A 107 -3.62 8.62 15.42
N GLY A 108 -2.55 8.23 14.76
CA GLY A 108 -1.73 7.11 15.16
C GLY A 108 -0.46 7.04 14.34
N GLU A 109 0.37 6.07 14.66
CA GLU A 109 1.65 5.92 13.99
C GLU A 109 1.48 5.71 12.50
N ILE A 110 2.41 6.28 11.75
CA ILE A 110 2.57 6.03 10.33
C ILE A 110 3.98 5.49 10.13
N ARG A 111 4.07 4.32 9.50
CA ARG A 111 5.33 3.59 9.35
C ARG A 111 5.52 3.11 7.92
N LEU A 112 6.77 3.06 7.49
CA LEU A 112 7.17 2.43 6.24
C LEU A 112 7.73 1.05 6.53
N PHE A 113 7.05 0.00 6.10
CA PHE A 113 7.47 -1.40 6.26
C PHE A 113 8.18 -1.92 5.02
N LYS A 114 9.12 -2.86 5.20
CA LYS A 114 9.79 -3.57 4.10
C LYS A 114 9.36 -5.03 4.03
N TRP A 115 8.82 -5.45 2.89
CA TRP A 115 8.70 -6.85 2.47
C TRP A 115 9.89 -7.21 1.57
N PRO A 116 10.92 -7.89 2.11
CA PRO A 116 12.12 -8.20 1.35
C PRO A 116 11.82 -9.27 0.30
N CYS A 117 12.44 -9.16 -0.88
CA CYS A 117 12.30 -10.08 -2.00
C CYS A 117 10.83 -10.36 -2.35
N ALA A 118 9.96 -9.35 -2.30
CA ALA A 118 8.54 -9.48 -2.55
C ALA A 118 8.25 -9.93 -3.99
N LYS A 119 8.95 -9.37 -4.99
CA LYS A 119 8.75 -9.74 -6.41
C LYS A 119 8.91 -11.24 -6.69
N PRO A 120 10.04 -11.89 -6.37
CA PRO A 120 10.20 -13.32 -6.62
C PRO A 120 9.20 -14.16 -5.79
N GLN A 121 8.87 -13.74 -4.57
CA GLN A 121 7.88 -14.42 -3.73
C GLN A 121 6.47 -14.36 -4.33
N LEU A 122 6.05 -13.22 -4.86
CA LEU A 122 4.78 -13.06 -5.56
C LEU A 122 4.75 -13.92 -6.83
N THR A 123 5.83 -13.88 -7.62
CA THR A 123 5.96 -14.70 -8.83
C THR A 123 5.84 -16.20 -8.54
N ALA A 124 6.45 -16.68 -7.45
CA ALA A 124 6.41 -18.09 -7.04
C ALA A 124 5.09 -18.50 -6.38
N ASN A 125 4.35 -17.57 -5.77
CA ASN A 125 3.13 -17.89 -5.04
C ASN A 125 2.04 -18.50 -5.94
N ARG A 126 1.36 -19.53 -5.46
CA ARG A 126 0.17 -20.11 -6.08
C ARG A 126 -1.03 -20.18 -5.12
N GLU A 127 -0.82 -19.88 -3.84
CA GLU A 127 -1.87 -19.96 -2.82
C GLU A 127 -2.91 -18.85 -2.99
N PRO A 128 -4.22 -19.16 -2.88
CA PRO A 128 -5.28 -18.16 -2.96
C PRO A 128 -5.26 -17.17 -1.79
N VAL A 129 -4.74 -17.62 -0.63
CA VAL A 129 -4.58 -16.83 0.59
C VAL A 129 -3.21 -17.13 1.18
N ARG A 130 -2.44 -16.08 1.48
CA ARG A 130 -1.14 -16.19 2.15
C ARG A 130 -1.06 -15.22 3.32
N PHE A 131 -0.43 -15.64 4.41
CA PHE A 131 -0.08 -14.77 5.53
C PHE A 131 1.42 -14.47 5.51
N VAL A 132 1.78 -13.21 5.75
CA VAL A 132 3.16 -12.69 5.73
C VAL A 132 3.44 -12.06 7.11
N PRO A 133 3.91 -12.87 8.09
CA PRO A 133 4.08 -12.43 9.48
C PRO A 133 5.34 -11.61 9.74
N ALA A 134 6.37 -11.71 8.89
CA ALA A 134 7.70 -11.15 9.15
C ALA A 134 8.09 -10.15 8.07
N LEU A 135 7.75 -8.88 8.30
CA LEU A 135 8.32 -7.74 7.58
C LEU A 135 9.54 -7.25 8.34
N THR A 136 10.66 -7.04 7.63
CA THR A 136 11.98 -7.02 8.27
C THR A 136 12.36 -5.67 8.87
N GLU A 137 11.79 -4.57 8.37
CA GLU A 137 12.17 -3.22 8.79
C GLU A 137 10.94 -2.33 8.80
N SER A 138 10.77 -1.53 9.85
CA SER A 138 9.79 -0.45 9.89
C SER A 138 10.46 0.84 10.34
N VAL A 139 10.21 1.94 9.62
CA VAL A 139 10.65 3.28 10.01
C VAL A 139 9.43 4.12 10.32
N ALA A 140 9.37 4.70 11.52
CA ALA A 140 8.31 5.63 11.88
C ALA A 140 8.52 6.97 11.16
N LEU A 141 7.45 7.49 10.56
CA LEU A 141 7.46 8.79 9.91
C LEU A 141 6.91 9.87 10.86
N PRO A 142 7.36 11.14 10.72
CA PRO A 142 6.83 12.23 11.52
C PRO A 142 5.31 12.34 11.35
N HIS A 143 4.58 12.31 12.45
CA HIS A 143 3.14 12.47 12.51
C HIS A 143 2.75 13.24 13.79
N GLY A 144 1.54 13.77 13.82
CA GLY A 144 0.98 14.43 15.00
C GLY A 144 -0.54 14.43 14.94
N ARG A 145 -1.17 14.97 15.99
CA ARG A 145 -2.63 15.04 16.06
C ARG A 145 -3.18 15.92 14.94
N GLY A 146 -3.88 15.33 13.97
CA GLY A 146 -4.45 15.99 12.80
C GLY A 146 -3.43 16.60 11.83
N VAL A 147 -2.14 16.24 11.92
CA VAL A 147 -1.09 16.82 11.08
C VAL A 147 -0.04 15.80 10.68
N ASN A 148 0.66 16.09 9.57
CA ASN A 148 1.77 15.28 9.05
C ASN A 148 1.34 13.84 8.81
N ARG A 149 0.22 13.66 8.12
CA ARG A 149 -0.33 12.34 7.81
C ARG A 149 0.30 11.86 6.51
N ALA A 150 1.37 11.05 6.56
CA ALA A 150 2.01 10.59 5.32
C ALA A 150 1.04 9.72 4.52
N GLU A 151 0.90 10.00 3.22
CA GLU A 151 -0.07 9.33 2.33
C GLU A 151 0.56 8.81 1.05
N ALA A 152 1.76 9.27 0.68
CA ALA A 152 2.44 8.77 -0.51
C ALA A 152 3.95 8.66 -0.32
N VAL A 153 4.55 7.69 -0.99
CA VAL A 153 6.00 7.50 -1.14
C VAL A 153 6.32 7.16 -2.60
N CYS A 154 7.23 7.91 -3.20
CA CYS A 154 7.61 7.67 -4.59
C CYS A 154 9.09 7.96 -4.82
N ASP A 155 9.63 7.49 -5.95
CA ASP A 155 10.96 7.86 -6.37
C ASP A 155 11.05 9.36 -6.60
N LEU A 156 12.10 9.98 -6.07
CA LEU A 156 12.43 11.35 -6.44
C LEU A 156 12.94 11.33 -7.89
N PRO A 157 12.44 12.23 -8.77
CA PRO A 157 12.90 12.30 -10.15
C PRO A 157 14.44 12.41 -10.22
N PRO A 158 15.10 11.70 -11.15
CA PRO A 158 16.57 11.70 -11.25
C PRO A 158 17.17 13.11 -11.36
N GLU A 159 16.45 14.05 -11.97
CA GLU A 159 16.85 15.45 -12.13
C GLU A 159 16.93 16.19 -10.79
N LEU A 160 16.25 15.70 -9.75
CA LEU A 160 16.20 16.26 -8.41
C LEU A 160 17.01 15.42 -7.40
N ALA A 161 17.22 14.13 -7.66
CA ALA A 161 17.80 13.18 -6.71
C ALA A 161 19.33 13.31 -6.50
N GLY A 162 20.04 13.96 -7.43
CA GLY A 162 21.49 14.00 -7.41
C GLY A 162 22.09 12.58 -7.48
N ASP A 163 23.19 12.33 -6.76
CA ASP A 163 23.93 11.06 -6.82
C ASP A 163 23.36 9.93 -5.94
N LYS A 164 22.34 10.21 -5.12
CA LYS A 164 21.79 9.25 -4.14
C LYS A 164 20.34 8.90 -4.46
N PRO A 165 20.01 7.60 -4.68
CA PRO A 165 18.63 7.16 -4.73
C PRO A 165 17.87 7.64 -3.50
N SER A 166 16.82 8.39 -3.74
CA SER A 166 16.04 9.04 -2.69
C SER A 166 14.56 8.91 -3.03
N TRP A 167 13.75 8.73 -2.00
CA TRP A 167 12.29 8.76 -2.11
C TRP A 167 11.75 10.03 -1.51
N LEU A 168 10.67 10.52 -2.12
CA LEU A 168 9.89 11.62 -1.62
C LEU A 168 8.68 11.07 -0.87
N VAL A 169 8.51 11.48 0.38
CA VAL A 169 7.31 11.21 1.18
C VAL A 169 6.45 12.47 1.20
N LEU A 170 5.17 12.31 0.86
CA LEU A 170 4.19 13.38 0.85
C LEU A 170 3.11 13.17 1.93
N TYR A 171 2.58 14.29 2.41
CA TYR A 171 1.70 14.33 3.57
C TYR A 171 0.34 14.92 3.22
N ASP A 172 -0.71 14.20 3.57
CA ASP A 172 -1.99 14.80 3.87
C ASP A 172 -1.90 15.59 5.19
N ALA A 173 -2.68 16.66 5.27
CA ALA A 173 -2.65 17.62 6.37
C ALA A 173 -1.23 18.03 6.81
N PRO A 174 -0.39 18.61 5.92
CA PRO A 174 0.95 19.04 6.30
C PRO A 174 0.88 20.06 7.44
N GLY A 175 1.65 19.84 8.50
CA GLY A 175 1.73 20.73 9.66
C GLY A 175 2.32 22.09 9.31
N PRO A 176 2.24 23.09 10.22
CA PRO A 176 2.73 24.45 9.95
C PRO A 176 4.22 24.51 9.56
N ASN A 177 5.04 23.61 10.10
CA ASN A 177 6.47 23.50 9.78
C ASN A 177 6.76 22.90 8.39
N ARG A 178 5.72 22.39 7.70
CA ARG A 178 5.79 21.85 6.33
C ARG A 178 5.11 22.76 5.31
N ARG A 179 4.85 24.02 5.65
CA ARG A 179 4.24 25.00 4.75
C ARG A 179 5.13 26.22 4.66
N ASP A 180 5.24 26.77 3.45
CA ASP A 180 5.83 28.09 3.22
C ASP A 180 4.87 28.91 2.34
N GLY A 181 4.36 30.00 2.90
CA GLY A 181 3.29 30.78 2.29
C GLY A 181 2.00 29.97 2.04
N GLU A 182 1.26 30.36 1.00
CA GLU A 182 -0.07 29.80 0.70
C GLU A 182 -0.02 28.56 -0.20
N HIS A 183 1.04 28.41 -1.00
CA HIS A 183 1.08 27.46 -2.12
C HIS A 183 2.26 26.49 -2.09
N ALA A 184 3.12 26.53 -1.06
CA ALA A 184 4.21 25.59 -0.93
C ALA A 184 4.02 24.66 0.26
N VAL A 185 4.27 23.36 0.03
CA VAL A 185 4.30 22.31 1.04
C VAL A 185 5.58 21.49 0.91
N PHE A 186 6.12 21.04 2.04
CA PHE A 186 7.37 20.27 2.09
C PHE A 186 7.10 18.78 2.35
N GLY A 187 7.70 17.93 1.52
CA GLY A 187 7.83 16.49 1.74
C GLY A 187 9.14 16.13 2.43
N ASP A 188 9.28 14.88 2.85
CA ASP A 188 10.52 14.34 3.42
C ASP A 188 11.29 13.56 2.36
N LEU A 189 12.63 13.69 2.39
CA LEU A 189 13.53 12.87 1.59
C LEU A 189 14.02 11.68 2.43
N LEU A 190 13.67 10.48 1.99
CA LEU A 190 14.19 9.24 2.55
C LEU A 190 15.30 8.70 1.64
N GLN A 191 16.46 8.41 2.21
CA GLN A 191 17.56 7.76 1.50
C GLN A 191 17.53 6.27 1.84
N HIS A 192 17.47 5.42 0.82
CA HIS A 192 17.64 3.97 0.96
C HIS A 192 19.00 3.58 0.38
N GLY A 193 19.85 2.97 1.22
CA GLY A 193 21.09 2.30 0.82
C GLY A 193 20.97 0.79 0.91
#